data_AF-A0A1I3GG60-F1
#
_entry.id   AF-A0A1I3GG60-F1
#
_cell.length_a   1.000
_cell.length_b   1.000
_cell.length_c   1.000
_cell.angle_alpha   90.00
_cell.angle_beta   90.00
_cell.angle_gamma   90.00
#
_symmetry.space_group_name_H-M   'P 1'
#
loop_
_entity.id
_entity.type
_entity.pdbx_description
1 polymer ?
#
loop_
_entity_poly.entity_id
_entity_poly.type
_entity_poly.pdbx_seq_one_letter_code
_entity_poly.pdbx_strand_id
1 'polypeptide(L)'
;MELDYEFMARTFGEVWKGAGVTLSLTALSLLLAFLPAFYLAVLRIRGNSSSSRLAALYVSFVRGTPIILQILLLYSLLPSLIHAVLKAAGSSINIFETIDPFWYAVVVFALNTTALLTEVFRSALLSIPKGQLEAGLSIGLSEVQTYLRVIIPQALVVALPAICNITVNLIKGTSLAFLMTVKDVMALGKIAASYGYNYIEAYLDVFLVYLVLCTLVQWSYHFAERRLGAFRGNA
;
A
#
# COMPACT_ATOMS: atom_id res chain seq x y z
N MET A 1 -36.07 3.28 -13.58
CA MET A 1 -35.50 2.47 -12.48
C MET A 1 -35.60 3.34 -11.25
N GLU A 2 -36.41 2.94 -10.28
CA GLU A 2 -36.56 3.66 -9.02
C GLU A 2 -35.55 3.08 -8.02
N LEU A 3 -34.84 3.95 -7.31
CA LEU A 3 -33.86 3.54 -6.30
C LEU A 3 -34.59 3.12 -5.02
N ASP A 4 -34.21 1.98 -4.46
CA ASP A 4 -34.70 1.53 -3.16
C ASP A 4 -33.90 2.20 -2.02
N TYR A 5 -34.40 3.33 -1.53
CA TYR A 5 -33.76 4.11 -0.47
C TYR A 5 -33.73 3.38 0.89
N GLU A 6 -34.70 2.51 1.16
CA GLU A 6 -34.73 1.74 2.41
C GLU A 6 -33.61 0.69 2.40
N PHE A 7 -33.45 0.01 1.27
CA PHE A 7 -32.32 -0.89 1.04
C PHE A 7 -30.98 -0.16 1.15
N MET A 8 -30.84 1.03 0.56
CA MET A 8 -29.61 1.82 0.64
C MET A 8 -29.27 2.22 2.08
N ALA A 9 -30.23 2.72 2.85
CA ALA A 9 -29.98 3.12 4.23
C ALA A 9 -29.47 1.94 5.10
N ARG A 10 -30.06 0.75 4.94
CA ARG A 10 -29.60 -0.46 5.63
C ARG A 10 -28.23 -0.91 5.13
N THR A 11 -28.04 -0.96 3.81
CA THR A 11 -26.83 -1.45 3.16
C THR A 11 -25.64 -0.55 3.45
N PHE A 12 -25.81 0.77 3.47
CA PHE A 12 -24.78 1.72 3.89
C PHE A 12 -24.23 1.39 5.29
N GLY A 13 -25.12 1.11 6.26
CA GLY A 13 -24.73 0.72 7.62
C GLY A 13 -23.98 -0.62 7.67
N GLU A 14 -24.30 -1.56 6.78
CA GLU A 14 -23.57 -2.84 6.66
C GLU A 14 -22.20 -2.64 6.03
N VAL A 15 -22.14 -1.96 4.89
CA VAL A 15 -20.91 -1.67 4.14
C VAL A 15 -19.91 -0.86 4.98
N TRP A 16 -20.40 0.08 5.80
CA TRP A 16 -19.56 0.86 6.71
C TRP A 16 -18.80 -0.01 7.71
N LYS A 17 -19.34 -1.16 8.14
CA LYS A 17 -18.62 -2.10 9.03
C LYS A 17 -17.36 -2.67 8.36
N GLY A 18 -17.34 -2.74 7.03
CA GLY A 18 -16.18 -3.14 6.23
C GLY A 18 -15.04 -2.10 6.22
N ALA A 19 -15.31 -0.85 6.62
CA ALA A 19 -14.30 0.21 6.61
C ALA A 19 -13.09 -0.13 7.49
N GLY A 20 -13.31 -0.75 8.66
CA GLY A 20 -12.24 -1.20 9.55
C GLY A 20 -11.31 -2.22 8.89
N VAL A 21 -11.86 -3.15 8.11
CA VAL A 21 -11.08 -4.15 7.36
C VAL A 21 -10.29 -3.48 6.25
N THR A 22 -10.92 -2.60 5.45
CA THR A 22 -10.26 -1.82 4.39
C THR A 22 -9.09 -0.99 4.93
N LEU A 23 -9.29 -0.28 6.03
CA LEU A 23 -8.25 0.55 6.66
C LEU A 23 -7.13 -0.31 7.27
N SER A 24 -7.46 -1.41 7.93
CA SER A 24 -6.46 -2.33 8.51
C SER A 24 -5.60 -2.98 7.43
N LEU A 25 -6.23 -3.44 6.34
CA LEU A 25 -5.53 -4.00 5.18
C LEU A 25 -4.59 -2.97 4.57
N THR A 26 -5.07 -1.74 4.35
CA THR A 26 -4.26 -0.62 3.85
C THR A 26 -3.07 -0.31 4.76
N ALA A 27 -3.32 -0.16 6.06
CA ALA A 27 -2.29 0.22 7.03
C ALA A 27 -1.20 -0.84 7.16
N LEU A 28 -1.58 -2.12 7.27
CA LEU A 28 -0.62 -3.23 7.37
C LEU A 28 0.18 -3.40 6.08
N SER A 29 -0.45 -3.31 4.91
CA SER A 29 0.28 -3.39 3.64
C SER A 29 1.26 -2.24 3.45
N LEU A 30 0.90 -1.01 3.83
CA LEU A 30 1.83 0.13 3.81
C LEU A 30 3.00 -0.06 4.77
N LEU A 31 2.71 -0.48 6.01
CA LEU A 31 3.73 -0.69 7.04
C LEU A 31 4.75 -1.74 6.61
N LEU A 32 4.27 -2.87 6.09
CA LEU A 32 5.13 -3.95 5.59
C LEU A 32 5.88 -3.56 4.32
N ALA A 33 5.31 -2.69 3.48
CA ALA A 33 5.96 -2.21 2.26
C ALA A 33 7.05 -1.16 2.52
N PHE A 34 6.99 -0.43 3.63
CA PHE A 34 7.84 0.75 3.87
C PHE A 34 9.34 0.40 3.89
N LEU A 35 9.76 -0.54 4.76
CA LEU A 35 11.17 -0.90 4.91
C LEU A 35 11.75 -1.54 3.64
N PRO A 36 11.10 -2.54 3.01
CA PRO A 36 11.58 -3.11 1.75
C PRO A 36 11.66 -2.07 0.63
N ALA A 37 10.68 -1.16 0.52
CA ALA A 37 10.69 -0.13 -0.50
C ALA A 37 11.84 0.85 -0.32
N PHE A 38 12.10 1.30 0.91
CA PHE A 38 13.22 2.18 1.20
C PHE A 38 14.56 1.49 0.90
N TYR A 39 14.70 0.23 1.30
CA TYR A 39 15.89 -0.57 1.01
C TYR A 39 16.14 -0.71 -0.50
N LEU A 40 15.10 -1.07 -1.27
CA LEU A 40 15.19 -1.18 -2.73
C LEU A 40 15.51 0.18 -3.38
N ALA A 41 14.97 1.28 -2.86
CA ALA A 41 15.29 2.62 -3.35
C ALA A 41 16.78 2.94 -3.17
N VAL A 42 17.35 2.64 -1.99
CA VAL A 42 18.78 2.81 -1.70
C VAL A 42 19.62 1.91 -2.61
N LEU A 43 19.25 0.64 -2.80
CA LEU A 43 19.94 -0.27 -3.74
C LEU A 43 19.94 0.28 -5.17
N ARG A 44 18.86 0.93 -5.61
CA ARG A 44 18.80 1.52 -6.95
C ARG A 44 19.64 2.78 -7.12
N ILE A 45 19.93 3.50 -6.04
CA ILE A 45 20.78 4.71 -6.07
C ILE A 45 22.26 4.33 -5.91
N ARG A 46 22.56 3.41 -4.99
CA ARG A 46 23.93 3.17 -4.50
C ARG A 46 24.40 1.72 -4.61
N GLY A 47 23.51 0.79 -4.90
CA GLY A 47 23.86 -0.61 -5.04
C GLY A 47 24.76 -0.85 -6.25
N ASN A 48 25.46 -1.99 -6.25
CA ASN A 48 26.21 -2.42 -7.41
C ASN A 48 25.28 -2.69 -8.62
N SER A 49 25.87 -2.83 -9.81
CA SER A 49 25.11 -2.98 -11.04
C SER A 49 24.12 -4.16 -11.03
N SER A 50 24.45 -5.25 -10.34
CA SER A 50 23.60 -6.44 -10.25
C SER A 50 22.40 -6.22 -9.32
N SER A 51 22.63 -5.72 -8.10
CA SER A 51 21.56 -5.46 -7.13
C SER A 51 20.60 -4.37 -7.61
N SER A 52 21.15 -3.31 -8.23
CA SER A 52 20.33 -2.23 -8.80
C SER A 52 19.46 -2.73 -9.95
N ARG A 53 20.00 -3.59 -10.84
CA ARG A 53 19.23 -4.23 -11.92
C ARG A 53 18.15 -5.16 -11.40
N LEU A 54 18.44 -5.98 -10.38
CA LEU A 54 17.44 -6.88 -9.79
C LEU A 54 16.28 -6.10 -9.15
N ALA A 55 16.60 -5.05 -8.39
CA ALA A 55 15.58 -4.16 -7.82
C ALA A 55 14.76 -3.45 -8.92
N ALA A 56 15.41 -2.98 -10.00
CA ALA A 56 14.72 -2.38 -11.13
C ALA A 56 13.80 -3.36 -11.85
N LEU A 57 14.22 -4.62 -12.03
CA LEU A 57 13.42 -5.66 -12.67
C LEU A 57 12.16 -5.97 -11.84
N TYR A 58 12.30 -6.16 -10.53
CA TYR A 58 11.16 -6.34 -9.64
C TYR A 58 10.18 -5.16 -9.71
N VAL A 59 10.67 -3.92 -9.59
CA VAL A 59 9.83 -2.72 -9.66
C VAL A 59 9.13 -2.61 -11.01
N SER A 60 9.85 -2.87 -12.11
CA SER A 60 9.29 -2.81 -13.47
C SER A 60 8.23 -3.90 -13.68
N PHE A 61 8.45 -5.11 -13.18
CA PHE A 61 7.49 -6.21 -13.30
C PHE A 61 6.20 -5.91 -12.55
N VAL A 62 6.30 -5.48 -11.28
CA VAL A 62 5.13 -5.17 -10.45
C VAL A 62 4.35 -3.97 -10.99
N ARG A 63 5.04 -2.93 -11.47
CA ARG A 63 4.38 -1.75 -12.06
C ARG A 63 3.86 -2.00 -13.47
N GLY A 64 4.45 -2.95 -14.19
CA GLY A 64 4.06 -3.33 -15.55
C GLY A 64 2.92 -4.35 -15.61
N THR A 65 2.44 -4.85 -14.46
CA THR A 65 1.38 -5.87 -14.39
C THR A 65 0.15 -5.35 -13.62
N PRO A 66 -1.07 -5.67 -14.07
CA PRO A 66 -2.28 -5.32 -13.34
C PRO A 66 -2.34 -5.97 -11.96
N ILE A 67 -2.70 -5.20 -10.93
CA ILE A 67 -2.80 -5.71 -9.56
C ILE A 67 -3.82 -6.85 -9.42
N ILE A 68 -4.91 -6.82 -10.21
CA ILE A 68 -5.89 -7.91 -10.22
C ILE A 68 -5.26 -9.24 -10.65
N LEU A 69 -4.33 -9.24 -11.62
CA LEU A 69 -3.63 -10.46 -12.02
C LEU A 69 -2.64 -10.91 -10.94
N GLN A 70 -1.97 -9.96 -10.27
CA GLN A 70 -1.12 -10.27 -9.12
C GLN A 70 -1.93 -10.92 -8.00
N ILE A 71 -3.13 -10.41 -7.71
CA ILE A 71 -4.07 -11.00 -6.74
C ILE A 71 -4.43 -12.43 -7.15
N LEU A 72 -4.94 -12.63 -8.36
CA LEU A 72 -5.41 -13.94 -8.82
C LEU A 72 -4.29 -14.98 -8.83
N LEU A 73 -3.09 -14.62 -9.29
CA LEU A 73 -1.95 -15.53 -9.34
C LEU A 73 -1.37 -15.80 -7.95
N LEU A 74 -1.09 -14.76 -7.16
CA LEU A 74 -0.46 -14.94 -5.85
C LEU A 74 -1.41 -15.61 -4.87
N TYR A 75 -2.70 -15.30 -4.88
CA TYR A 75 -3.67 -16.00 -4.01
C TYR A 75 -3.79 -17.48 -4.36
N SER A 76 -3.66 -17.85 -5.64
CA SER A 76 -3.69 -19.24 -6.07
C SER A 76 -2.39 -20.00 -5.80
N LEU A 77 -1.24 -19.33 -5.93
CA LEU A 77 0.09 -19.97 -5.88
C LEU A 77 0.74 -19.93 -4.50
N LEU A 78 0.56 -18.84 -3.75
CA LEU A 78 1.29 -18.62 -2.49
C LEU A 78 0.96 -19.66 -1.41
N PRO A 79 -0.31 -20.04 -1.16
CA PRO A 79 -0.64 -21.10 -0.21
C PRO A 79 0.06 -22.43 -0.56
N SER A 80 0.02 -22.80 -1.85
CA SER A 80 0.64 -24.02 -2.39
C SER A 80 2.16 -24.02 -2.22
N LEU A 81 2.81 -22.88 -2.48
CA LEU A 81 4.26 -22.73 -2.33
C LEU A 81 4.68 -22.80 -0.87
N ILE A 82 3.99 -22.08 0.02
CA ILE A 82 4.27 -22.12 1.46
C ILE A 82 4.07 -23.55 1.97
N HIS A 83 3.05 -24.28 1.48
CA HIS A 83 2.80 -25.66 1.89
C HIS A 83 3.89 -26.62 1.44
N ALA A 84 4.37 -26.48 0.22
CA ALA A 84 5.52 -27.24 -0.26
C ALA A 84 6.77 -26.99 0.61
N VAL A 85 7.05 -25.73 0.97
CA VAL A 85 8.20 -25.36 1.81
C VAL A 85 8.04 -25.90 3.25
N LEU A 86 6.88 -25.73 3.88
CA LEU A 86 6.64 -26.24 5.24
C LEU A 86 6.69 -27.77 5.30
N LYS A 87 6.13 -28.45 4.29
CA LYS A 87 6.21 -29.91 4.18
C LYS A 87 7.66 -30.37 3.99
N ALA A 88 8.44 -29.68 3.17
CA ALA A 88 9.88 -29.95 3.02
C ALA A 88 10.65 -29.70 4.33
N ALA A 89 10.21 -28.74 5.15
CA ALA A 89 10.75 -28.48 6.48
C ALA A 89 10.22 -29.44 7.58
N GLY A 90 9.44 -30.47 7.21
CA GLY A 90 8.92 -31.48 8.14
C GLY A 90 7.69 -31.06 8.95
N SER A 91 7.05 -29.95 8.61
CA SER A 91 5.82 -29.48 9.28
C SER A 91 4.57 -30.11 8.65
N SER A 92 3.62 -30.52 9.49
CA SER A 92 2.32 -31.07 9.10
C SER A 92 1.21 -30.01 9.00
N ILE A 93 1.54 -28.72 9.04
CA ILE A 93 0.57 -27.63 9.03
C ILE A 93 -0.11 -27.50 7.66
N ASN A 94 -1.44 -27.56 7.66
CA ASN A 94 -2.26 -27.28 6.48
C ASN A 94 -2.53 -25.78 6.35
N ILE A 95 -1.68 -25.09 5.60
CA ILE A 95 -1.73 -23.63 5.39
C ILE A 95 -3.05 -23.14 4.77
N PHE A 96 -3.71 -23.98 3.97
CA PHE A 96 -4.96 -23.63 3.30
C PHE A 96 -6.11 -23.36 4.29
N GLU A 97 -6.06 -23.99 5.47
CA GLU A 97 -7.06 -23.82 6.53
C GLU A 97 -6.55 -22.93 7.67
N THR A 98 -5.23 -22.76 7.78
CA THR A 98 -4.60 -22.10 8.93
C THR A 98 -4.50 -20.58 8.77
N ILE A 99 -4.36 -20.07 7.54
CA ILE A 99 -4.11 -18.65 7.30
C ILE A 99 -5.38 -17.96 6.81
N ASP A 100 -5.84 -16.95 7.56
CA ASP A 100 -6.96 -16.10 7.15
C ASP A 100 -6.67 -15.41 5.80
N PRO A 101 -7.62 -15.41 4.84
CA PRO A 101 -7.48 -14.75 3.54
C PRO A 101 -7.01 -13.29 3.60
N PHE A 102 -7.31 -12.60 4.69
CA PHE A 102 -6.81 -11.26 4.99
C PHE A 102 -5.29 -11.16 4.91
N TRP A 103 -4.54 -12.14 5.43
CA TRP A 103 -3.08 -12.10 5.43
C TRP A 103 -2.47 -12.30 4.04
N TYR A 104 -3.10 -13.12 3.20
CA TYR A 104 -2.70 -13.21 1.80
C TYR A 104 -2.90 -11.89 1.08
N ALA A 105 -4.04 -11.23 1.32
CA ALA A 105 -4.30 -9.90 0.79
C ALA A 105 -3.23 -8.90 1.26
N VAL A 106 -2.89 -8.89 2.56
CA VAL A 106 -1.85 -8.02 3.12
C VAL A 106 -0.53 -8.20 2.37
N VAL A 107 -0.10 -9.45 2.13
CA VAL A 107 1.15 -9.75 1.42
C VAL A 107 1.11 -9.28 -0.03
N VAL A 108 0.04 -9.59 -0.77
CA VAL A 108 -0.11 -9.19 -2.18
C VAL A 108 -0.07 -7.66 -2.32
N PHE A 109 -0.86 -6.96 -1.51
CA PHE A 109 -0.89 -5.51 -1.52
C PHE A 109 0.42 -4.89 -1.01
N ALA A 110 1.11 -5.51 -0.04
CA ALA A 110 2.43 -5.06 0.41
C ALA A 110 3.49 -5.20 -0.69
N LEU A 111 3.51 -6.32 -1.43
CA LEU A 111 4.40 -6.51 -2.57
C LEU A 111 4.12 -5.50 -3.67
N ASN A 112 2.85 -5.21 -3.98
CA ASN A 112 2.52 -4.18 -4.96
C ASN A 112 2.98 -2.79 -4.51
N THR A 113 2.62 -2.43 -3.27
CA THR A 113 2.93 -1.13 -2.66
C THR A 113 4.42 -0.91 -2.51
N THR A 114 5.20 -1.97 -2.25
CA THR A 114 6.67 -1.91 -2.14
C THR A 114 7.30 -1.36 -3.43
N ALA A 115 6.85 -1.85 -4.59
CA ALA A 115 7.37 -1.39 -5.87
C ALA A 115 7.02 0.09 -6.14
N LEU A 116 5.81 0.51 -5.77
CA LEU A 116 5.35 1.90 -5.91
C LEU A 116 6.13 2.85 -4.99
N LEU A 117 6.27 2.50 -3.70
CA LEU A 117 7.01 3.28 -2.72
C LEU A 117 8.51 3.34 -3.04
N THR A 118 9.07 2.29 -3.66
CA THR A 118 10.49 2.28 -4.08
C THR A 118 10.80 3.46 -5.00
N GLU A 119 9.92 3.76 -5.95
CA GLU A 119 10.11 4.89 -6.88
C GLU A 119 9.89 6.25 -6.21
N VAL A 120 8.94 6.32 -5.28
CA VAL A 120 8.71 7.53 -4.48
C VAL A 120 9.93 7.86 -3.64
N PHE A 121 10.45 6.90 -2.87
CA PHE A 121 11.65 7.11 -2.06
C PHE A 121 12.87 7.40 -2.92
N ARG A 122 13.05 6.69 -4.04
CA ARG A 122 14.17 6.93 -4.96
C ARG A 122 14.13 8.35 -5.52
N SER A 123 12.96 8.80 -5.98
CA SER A 123 12.80 10.14 -6.56
C SER A 123 12.98 11.23 -5.50
N ALA A 124 12.44 11.03 -4.30
CA ALA A 124 12.59 11.96 -3.20
C ALA A 124 14.06 12.08 -2.75
N LEU A 125 14.77 10.97 -2.58
CA LEU A 125 16.20 10.99 -2.24
C LEU A 125 17.06 11.67 -3.31
N LEU A 126 16.77 11.44 -4.60
CA LEU A 126 17.50 12.07 -5.70
C LEU A 126 17.17 13.56 -5.89
N SER A 127 16.02 14.02 -5.38
CA SER A 127 15.65 15.44 -5.44
C SER A 127 16.44 16.31 -4.45
N ILE A 128 17.08 15.70 -3.44
CA ILE A 128 17.87 16.46 -2.46
C ILE A 128 19.19 16.89 -3.11
N PRO A 129 19.56 18.19 -3.05
CA PRO A 129 20.82 18.66 -3.62
C PRO A 129 22.02 17.91 -3.07
N LYS A 130 22.93 17.48 -3.96
CA LYS A 130 24.14 16.74 -3.57
C LYS A 130 25.01 17.49 -2.55
N GLY A 131 25.00 18.83 -2.61
CA GLY A 131 25.70 19.70 -1.66
C GLY A 131 25.26 19.52 -0.20
N GLN A 132 24.07 18.96 0.08
CA GLN A 132 23.66 18.63 1.46
C GLN A 132 24.57 17.57 2.09
N LEU A 133 25.01 16.59 1.28
CA LEU A 133 25.97 15.59 1.73
C LEU A 133 27.33 16.24 2.00
N GLU A 134 27.81 17.04 1.05
CA GLU A 134 29.10 17.74 1.14
C GLU A 134 29.15 18.67 2.36
N ALA A 135 28.11 19.48 2.57
CA ALA A 135 28.01 20.40 3.70
C ALA A 135 28.02 19.68 5.05
N GLY A 136 27.31 18.55 5.17
CA GLY A 136 27.32 17.74 6.39
C GLY A 136 28.71 17.19 6.69
N LEU A 137 29.41 16.67 5.67
CA LEU A 137 30.78 16.19 5.81
C LEU A 137 31.76 17.33 6.18
N SER A 138 31.60 18.53 5.62
CA SER A 138 32.45 19.69 5.90
C SER A 138 32.37 20.17 7.35
N ILE A 139 31.24 19.96 8.03
CA ILE A 139 31.07 20.31 9.45
C ILE A 139 31.35 19.12 10.40
N GLY A 140 31.93 18.03 9.88
CA GLY A 140 32.36 16.88 10.67
C GLY A 140 31.30 15.83 10.96
N LEU A 141 30.13 15.87 10.30
CA LEU A 141 29.18 14.75 10.36
C LEU A 141 29.73 13.56 9.57
N SER A 142 29.49 12.35 10.06
CA SER A 142 29.68 11.16 9.24
C SER A 142 28.60 11.06 8.16
N GLU A 143 28.86 10.31 7.10
CA GLU A 143 27.87 10.11 6.03
C GLU A 143 26.52 9.62 6.56
N VAL A 144 26.53 8.64 7.48
CA VAL A 144 25.30 8.13 8.12
C VAL A 144 24.59 9.22 8.91
N GLN A 145 25.33 10.06 9.66
CA GLN A 145 24.75 11.17 10.39
C GLN A 145 24.13 12.21 9.44
N THR A 146 24.81 12.54 8.35
CA THR A 146 24.29 13.46 7.33
C THR A 146 23.00 12.92 6.69
N TYR A 147 22.95 11.63 6.35
CA TYR A 147 21.72 11.03 5.84
C TYR A 147 20.58 11.08 6.85
N LEU A 148 20.80 10.61 8.09
CA LEU A 148 19.75 10.53 9.11
C LEU A 148 19.26 11.90 9.58
N ARG A 149 20.15 12.89 9.68
CA ARG A 149 19.85 14.20 10.28
C ARG A 149 19.48 15.28 9.27
N VAL A 150 19.92 15.14 8.02
CA VAL A 150 19.77 16.19 7.00
C VAL A 150 18.98 15.69 5.79
N ILE A 151 19.44 14.64 5.12
CA ILE A 151 18.89 14.22 3.81
C ILE A 151 17.54 13.53 3.95
N ILE A 152 17.42 12.53 4.84
CA ILE A 152 16.19 11.74 5.01
C ILE A 152 15.01 12.60 5.47
N PRO A 153 15.15 13.52 6.46
CA PRO A 153 14.07 14.42 6.82
C PRO A 153 13.57 15.28 5.65
N GLN A 154 14.48 15.85 4.86
CA GLN A 154 14.12 16.64 3.67
C GLN A 154 13.43 15.78 2.60
N ALA A 155 13.97 14.59 2.33
CA ALA A 155 13.39 13.65 1.36
C ALA A 155 11.99 13.19 1.80
N LEU A 156 11.74 13.02 3.10
CA LEU A 156 10.43 12.64 3.61
C LEU A 156 9.37 13.71 3.33
N VAL A 157 9.72 15.00 3.44
CA VAL A 157 8.82 16.11 3.07
C VAL A 157 8.45 16.05 1.60
N VAL A 158 9.43 15.78 0.72
CA VAL A 158 9.20 15.64 -0.72
C VAL A 158 8.36 14.40 -1.05
N ALA A 159 8.58 13.30 -0.35
CA ALA A 159 7.89 12.03 -0.57
C ALA A 159 6.43 12.07 -0.10
N LEU A 160 6.11 12.85 0.93
CA LEU A 160 4.83 12.76 1.64
C LEU A 160 3.58 12.92 0.76
N PRO A 161 3.49 13.87 -0.19
CA PRO A 161 2.34 13.98 -1.09
C PRO A 161 2.19 12.75 -1.99
N ALA A 162 3.30 12.16 -2.45
CA ALA A 162 3.28 10.96 -3.26
C ALA A 162 2.91 9.71 -2.43
N ILE A 163 3.35 9.63 -1.17
CA ILE A 163 2.92 8.59 -0.23
C ILE A 163 1.41 8.68 -0.01
N CYS A 164 0.86 9.89 0.20
CA CYS A 164 -0.59 10.09 0.30
C CYS A 164 -1.33 9.54 -0.93
N ASN A 165 -0.81 9.82 -2.14
CA ASN A 165 -1.41 9.32 -3.37
C ASN A 165 -1.38 7.79 -3.44
N ILE A 166 -0.25 7.15 -3.10
CA ILE A 166 -0.13 5.70 -3.02
C ILE A 166 -1.12 5.12 -2.01
N THR A 167 -1.24 5.71 -0.81
CA THR A 167 -2.16 5.25 0.22
C THR A 167 -3.62 5.33 -0.24
N VAL A 168 -4.03 6.44 -0.85
CA VAL A 168 -5.40 6.60 -1.38
C VAL A 168 -5.68 5.59 -2.49
N ASN A 169 -4.72 5.35 -3.38
CA ASN A 169 -4.85 4.33 -4.43
C ASN A 169 -4.88 2.92 -3.85
N LEU A 170 -4.14 2.66 -2.78
CA LEU A 170 -4.19 1.38 -2.07
C LEU A 170 -5.56 1.15 -1.44
N ILE A 171 -6.15 2.15 -0.77
CA ILE A 171 -7.52 2.06 -0.23
C ILE A 171 -8.49 1.67 -1.33
N LYS A 172 -8.46 2.36 -2.48
CA LYS A 172 -9.30 1.99 -3.64
C LYS A 172 -8.97 0.59 -4.15
N GLY A 173 -7.69 0.23 -4.23
CA GLY A 173 -7.22 -1.09 -4.66
C GLY A 173 -7.68 -2.22 -3.75
N THR A 174 -7.88 -1.97 -2.45
CA THR A 174 -8.43 -2.98 -1.52
C THR A 174 -9.82 -3.44 -1.91
N SER A 175 -10.56 -2.68 -2.73
CA SER A 175 -11.85 -3.12 -3.29
C SER A 175 -11.73 -4.37 -4.17
N LEU A 176 -10.52 -4.82 -4.51
CA LEU A 176 -10.27 -6.09 -5.19
C LEU A 176 -10.01 -7.25 -4.21
N ALA A 177 -9.89 -6.98 -2.91
CA ALA A 177 -9.61 -8.00 -1.89
C ALA A 177 -10.74 -9.02 -1.76
N PHE A 178 -11.97 -8.70 -2.15
CA PHE A 178 -13.07 -9.67 -2.19
C PHE A 178 -12.78 -10.86 -3.12
N LEU A 179 -11.88 -10.70 -4.13
CA LEU A 179 -11.43 -11.81 -4.98
C LEU A 179 -10.65 -12.87 -4.18
N MET A 180 -10.11 -12.48 -3.04
CA MET A 180 -9.47 -13.35 -2.05
C MET A 180 -10.42 -13.62 -0.88
N THR A 181 -11.73 -13.47 -1.04
CA THR A 181 -12.75 -13.70 0.00
C THR A 181 -12.69 -12.78 1.23
N VAL A 182 -11.88 -11.71 1.19
CA VAL A 182 -11.83 -10.71 2.26
C VAL A 182 -13.13 -9.90 2.28
N LYS A 183 -13.78 -9.84 3.45
CA LYS A 183 -15.04 -9.10 3.65
C LYS A 183 -14.80 -7.62 3.93
N ASP A 184 -14.28 -6.92 2.95
CA ASP A 184 -14.07 -5.47 2.98
C ASP A 184 -15.35 -4.69 2.58
N VAL A 185 -15.24 -3.36 2.45
CA VAL A 185 -16.35 -2.49 2.02
C VAL A 185 -17.00 -2.99 0.72
N MET A 186 -16.21 -3.32 -0.31
CA MET A 186 -16.73 -3.79 -1.60
C MET A 186 -17.44 -5.15 -1.47
N ALA A 187 -16.84 -6.08 -0.74
CA ALA A 187 -17.42 -7.41 -0.53
C ALA A 187 -18.79 -7.33 0.14
N LEU A 188 -18.93 -6.51 1.19
CA LEU A 188 -20.20 -6.36 1.92
C LEU A 188 -21.29 -5.79 1.01
N GLY A 189 -20.98 -4.80 0.18
CA GLY A 189 -21.94 -4.24 -0.78
C GLY A 189 -22.39 -5.27 -1.81
N LYS A 190 -21.45 -6.06 -2.35
CA LYS A 190 -21.78 -7.17 -3.25
C LYS A 190 -22.66 -8.24 -2.60
N ILE A 191 -22.37 -8.60 -1.36
CA ILE A 191 -23.16 -9.60 -0.61
C ILE A 191 -24.58 -9.09 -0.40
N ALA A 192 -24.75 -7.84 0.07
CA ALA A 192 -26.06 -7.22 0.27
C ALA A 192 -26.88 -7.14 -1.02
N ALA A 193 -26.26 -6.76 -2.14
CA ALA A 193 -26.92 -6.68 -3.44
C ALA A 193 -27.30 -8.04 -4.04
N SER A 194 -26.57 -9.11 -3.71
CA SER A 194 -26.72 -10.41 -4.39
C SER A 194 -28.09 -11.07 -4.22
N TYR A 195 -28.77 -10.80 -3.10
CA TYR A 195 -30.08 -11.37 -2.81
C TYR A 195 -31.21 -10.69 -3.62
N GLY A 196 -31.17 -9.35 -3.71
CA GLY A 196 -32.21 -8.55 -4.35
C GLY A 196 -31.88 -8.09 -5.77
N TYR A 197 -30.66 -8.35 -6.25
CA TYR A 197 -30.09 -7.78 -7.48
C TYR A 197 -29.97 -6.24 -7.49
N ASN A 198 -29.99 -5.61 -6.31
CA ASN A 198 -29.89 -4.16 -6.09
C ASN A 198 -28.43 -3.66 -6.16
N TYR A 199 -27.74 -3.98 -7.26
CA TYR A 199 -26.31 -3.68 -7.40
C TYR A 199 -26.01 -2.19 -7.53
N ILE A 200 -26.91 -1.41 -8.15
CA ILE A 200 -26.68 0.02 -8.36
C ILE A 200 -26.74 0.75 -7.01
N GLU A 201 -27.75 0.47 -6.21
CA GLU A 201 -27.96 0.96 -4.85
C GLU A 201 -26.74 0.63 -3.97
N ALA A 202 -26.34 -0.64 -3.91
CA ALA A 202 -25.22 -1.06 -3.08
C ALA A 202 -23.88 -0.47 -3.55
N TYR A 203 -23.66 -0.33 -4.87
CA TYR A 203 -22.44 0.29 -5.38
C TYR A 203 -22.41 1.80 -5.16
N LEU A 204 -23.54 2.49 -5.11
CA LEU A 204 -23.63 3.88 -4.66
C LEU A 204 -23.23 4.01 -3.19
N ASP A 205 -23.71 3.12 -2.32
CA ASP A 205 -23.32 3.12 -0.91
C ASP A 205 -21.82 2.85 -0.74
N VAL A 206 -21.29 1.83 -1.41
CA VAL A 206 -19.84 1.51 -1.44
C VAL A 206 -19.03 2.71 -1.93
N PHE A 207 -19.48 3.38 -3.00
CA PHE A 207 -18.85 4.58 -3.53
C PHE A 207 -18.78 5.70 -2.49
N LEU A 208 -19.88 5.98 -1.78
CA LEU A 208 -19.93 6.99 -0.73
C LEU A 208 -18.99 6.65 0.43
N VAL A 209 -18.94 5.39 0.85
CA VAL A 209 -18.01 4.95 1.90
C VAL A 209 -16.55 5.15 1.47
N TYR A 210 -16.16 4.69 0.28
CA TYR A 210 -14.80 4.91 -0.22
C TYR A 210 -14.44 6.39 -0.35
N LEU A 211 -15.40 7.24 -0.77
CA LEU A 211 -15.21 8.69 -0.84
C LEU A 211 -14.87 9.26 0.54
N VAL A 212 -15.67 8.93 1.55
CA VAL A 212 -15.44 9.39 2.94
C VAL A 212 -14.08 8.90 3.45
N LEU A 213 -13.76 7.61 3.28
CA LEU A 213 -12.49 7.04 3.74
C LEU A 213 -11.28 7.70 3.06
N CYS A 214 -11.33 7.88 1.74
CA CYS A 214 -10.26 8.53 1.00
C CYS A 214 -10.08 9.99 1.43
N THR A 215 -11.17 10.75 1.62
CA THR A 215 -11.10 12.15 2.06
C THR A 215 -10.52 12.27 3.46
N LEU A 216 -10.93 11.43 4.41
CA LEU A 216 -10.39 11.43 5.78
C LEU A 216 -8.89 11.16 5.79
N VAL A 217 -8.42 10.20 4.98
CA VAL A 217 -6.99 9.90 4.86
C VAL A 217 -6.24 11.05 4.17
N GLN A 218 -6.78 11.64 3.11
CA GLN A 218 -6.14 12.82 2.50
C GLN A 218 -5.98 13.98 3.49
N TRP A 219 -6.99 14.23 4.33
CA TRP A 219 -6.91 15.24 5.38
C TRP A 219 -5.87 14.92 6.45
N SER A 220 -5.71 13.66 6.83
CA SER A 220 -4.68 13.27 7.80
C SER A 220 -3.26 13.49 7.23
N TYR A 221 -3.03 13.18 5.96
CA TYR A 221 -1.78 13.48 5.27
C TYR A 221 -1.55 14.99 5.08
N HIS A 222 -2.58 15.77 4.76
CA HIS A 222 -2.49 17.22 4.66
C HIS A 222 -2.06 17.87 5.99
N PHE A 223 -2.59 17.37 7.11
CA PHE A 223 -2.17 17.82 8.43
C PHE A 223 -0.72 17.41 8.74
N ALA A 224 -0.31 16.19 8.36
CA ALA A 224 1.07 15.75 8.48
C ALA A 224 2.03 16.59 7.63
N GLU A 225 1.63 16.98 6.42
CA GLU A 225 2.40 17.86 5.53
C GLU A 225 2.63 19.23 6.17
N ARG A 226 1.60 19.82 6.77
CA ARG A 226 1.73 21.11 7.48
C ARG A 226 2.74 21.06 8.62
N ARG A 227 2.82 19.94 9.35
CA ARG A 227 3.79 19.75 10.43
C ARG A 227 5.21 19.52 9.90
N LEU A 228 5.34 18.72 8.85
CA LEU A 228 6.64 18.36 8.26
C LEU A 228 7.20 19.45 7.34
N GLY A 229 6.37 20.39 6.87
CA GLY A 229 6.76 21.52 6.04
C GLY A 229 7.85 22.41 6.65
N ALA A 230 8.09 22.32 7.96
CA ALA A 230 9.22 22.96 8.64
C ALA A 230 10.61 22.51 8.09
N PHE A 231 10.71 21.35 7.47
CA PHE A 231 11.94 20.85 6.84
C PHE A 231 12.02 21.14 5.33
N ARG A 232 11.08 21.91 4.75
CA ARG A 232 11.29 22.43 3.39
C ARG A 232 12.51 23.34 3.42
N GLY A 233 13.59 22.92 2.76
CA GLY A 233 14.70 23.83 2.48
C GLY A 233 14.14 25.02 1.71
N ASN A 234 14.25 26.22 2.27
CA ASN A 234 14.08 27.44 1.48
C ASN A 234 15.20 27.39 0.42
N ALA A 235 14.81 27.06 -0.81
CA ALA A 235 15.69 27.19 -1.97
C ALA A 235 16.01 28.66 -2.23
#